data_AF-A0A7S2PUG2-F1
#
_entry.id   AF-A0A7S2PUG2-F1
#
_cell.length_a   1.000
_cell.length_b   1.000
_cell.length_c   1.000
_cell.angle_alpha   90.00
_cell.angle_beta   90.00
_cell.angle_gamma   90.00
#
_symmetry.space_group_name_H-M   'P 1'
#
loop_
_entity.id
_entity.type
_entity.pdbx_description
1 polymer ?
#
loop_
_entity_poly.entity_id
_entity_poly.type
_entity_poly.pdbx_seq_one_letter_code
_entity_poly.pdbx_strand_id
1 'polypeptide(L)'
;VTRIRIHESLTVIPRRAFYGRRNIEEVICDADVETIELWAFAFCTSLRRVIMPGVKVVSDGAFCGCEALTDVQCSELEIIGINAFKYCESLMSINLPSTKIV
;
A
#
# COMPACT_ATOMS: atom_id res chain seq x y z
N VAL A 1 -9.76 -14.22 5.32
CA VAL A 1 -8.34 -14.26 4.90
C VAL A 1 -7.64 -13.09 5.57
N THR A 2 -6.57 -13.34 6.32
CA THR A 2 -5.79 -12.31 7.02
C THR A 2 -4.57 -11.84 6.23
N ARG A 3 -4.02 -12.69 5.36
CA ARG A 3 -2.90 -12.35 4.48
C ARG A 3 -3.30 -12.44 3.02
N ILE A 4 -3.00 -11.40 2.24
CA ILE A 4 -3.19 -11.39 0.79
C ILE A 4 -1.83 -11.43 0.10
N ARG A 5 -1.72 -12.29 -0.91
CA ARG A 5 -0.60 -12.30 -1.86
C ARG A 5 -1.15 -11.94 -3.24
N ILE A 6 -0.57 -10.95 -3.89
CA ILE A 6 -0.94 -10.52 -5.24
C ILE A 6 0.20 -10.94 -6.18
N HIS A 7 -0.09 -11.90 -7.06
CA HIS A 7 0.91 -12.66 -7.80
C HIS A 7 1.12 -12.14 -9.24
N GLU A 8 2.30 -12.45 -9.78
CA GLU A 8 2.72 -12.35 -11.20
C GLU A 8 1.57 -12.59 -12.19
N SER A 9 1.04 -11.49 -12.73
CA SER A 9 0.03 -11.34 -13.80
C SER A 9 -0.67 -9.98 -13.70
N LEU A 10 -0.64 -9.36 -12.50
CA LEU A 10 -1.25 -8.06 -12.24
C LEU A 10 -0.18 -6.98 -12.13
N THR A 11 -0.19 -6.04 -13.07
CA THR A 11 0.63 -4.82 -12.99
C THR A 11 -0.01 -3.73 -12.14
N VAL A 12 -1.32 -3.83 -11.90
CA VAL A 12 -2.12 -2.81 -11.21
C VAL A 12 -3.04 -3.45 -10.17
N ILE A 13 -3.08 -2.89 -8.97
CA ILE A 13 -4.14 -3.14 -7.98
C ILE A 13 -5.24 -2.11 -8.21
N PRO A 14 -6.44 -2.52 -8.66
CA PRO A 14 -7.47 -1.58 -9.08
C PRO A 14 -8.03 -0.71 -7.94
N ARG A 15 -8.63 0.41 -8.34
CA ARG A 15 -9.36 1.32 -7.46
C ARG A 15 -10.31 0.56 -6.54
N ARG A 16 -10.19 0.83 -5.23
CA ARG A 16 -11.02 0.24 -4.16
C ARG A 16 -11.04 -1.29 -4.06
N ALA A 17 -10.08 -2.01 -4.67
CA ALA A 17 -10.06 -3.49 -4.70
C ALA A 17 -10.26 -4.15 -3.31
N PHE A 18 -9.68 -3.56 -2.26
CA PHE A 18 -9.76 -4.04 -0.87
C PHE A 18 -10.28 -2.96 0.09
N TYR A 19 -11.07 -2.00 -0.39
CA TYR A 19 -11.61 -0.93 0.44
C TYR A 19 -12.39 -1.45 1.66
N GLY A 20 -12.07 -0.95 2.86
CA GLY A 20 -12.78 -1.24 4.10
C GLY A 20 -12.63 -2.68 4.61
N ARG A 21 -11.63 -3.43 4.12
CA ARG A 21 -11.43 -4.83 4.51
C ARG A 21 -10.70 -4.93 5.86
N ARG A 22 -11.49 -4.86 6.93
CA ARG A 22 -11.03 -4.93 8.34
C ARG A 22 -10.56 -6.31 8.82
N ASN A 23 -10.31 -7.25 7.91
CA ASN A 23 -9.77 -8.56 8.24
C ASN A 23 -8.39 -8.82 7.65
N ILE A 24 -7.90 -7.94 6.77
CA ILE A 24 -6.56 -8.06 6.18
C ILE A 24 -5.56 -7.47 7.17
N GLU A 25 -4.52 -8.23 7.47
CA GLU A 25 -3.42 -7.90 8.38
C GLU A 25 -2.10 -7.74 7.63
N GLU A 26 -1.91 -8.45 6.51
CA GLU A 26 -0.69 -8.38 5.70
C GLU A 26 -1.00 -8.44 4.21
N VAL A 27 -0.34 -7.57 3.45
CA VAL A 27 -0.36 -7.53 1.98
C VAL A 27 1.05 -7.74 1.46
N ILE A 28 1.20 -8.68 0.54
CA ILE A 28 2.45 -8.98 -0.16
C ILE A 28 2.17 -8.86 -1.66
N CYS A 29 2.84 -7.92 -2.30
CA CYS A 29 2.82 -7.76 -3.76
C CYS A 29 4.11 -8.34 -4.33
N ASP A 30 4.01 -9.09 -5.42
CA ASP A 30 5.18 -9.52 -6.18
C ASP A 30 5.80 -8.34 -6.95
N ALA A 31 6.99 -8.54 -7.51
CA ALA A 31 7.78 -7.48 -8.15
C ALA A 31 7.11 -6.87 -9.40
N ASP A 32 6.15 -7.57 -10.02
CA ASP A 32 5.47 -7.11 -11.23
C ASP A 32 4.32 -6.13 -10.95
N VAL A 33 3.90 -5.99 -9.69
CA VAL A 33 2.85 -5.03 -9.33
C VAL A 33 3.47 -3.63 -9.28
N GLU A 34 3.12 -2.77 -10.25
CA GLU A 34 3.73 -1.45 -10.41
C GLU A 34 2.88 -0.33 -9.77
N THR A 35 1.56 -0.48 -9.79
CA THR A 35 0.63 0.60 -9.37
C THR A 35 -0.41 0.13 -8.38
N ILE A 36 -0.61 0.91 -7.32
CA ILE A 36 -1.73 0.79 -6.39
C ILE A 36 -2.65 2.00 -6.61
N GLU A 37 -3.87 1.75 -7.10
CA GLU A 37 -4.80 2.82 -7.46
C GLU A 37 -5.57 3.42 -6.28
N LEU A 38 -6.32 4.48 -6.59
CA LEU A 38 -7.13 5.27 -5.68
C LEU A 38 -7.90 4.41 -4.67
N TRP A 39 -7.62 4.62 -3.39
CA TRP A 39 -8.28 3.95 -2.26
C TRP A 39 -8.24 2.41 -2.28
N ALA A 40 -7.30 1.78 -2.99
CA ALA A 40 -7.24 0.32 -3.13
C ALA A 40 -7.31 -0.42 -1.77
N PHE A 41 -6.63 0.08 -0.74
CA PHE A 41 -6.59 -0.48 0.61
C PHE A 41 -7.13 0.48 1.69
N ALA A 42 -7.85 1.55 1.30
CA ALA A 42 -8.32 2.52 2.28
C ALA A 42 -9.25 1.86 3.33
N PHE A 43 -9.12 2.28 4.59
CA PHE A 43 -9.85 1.78 5.75
C PHE A 43 -9.68 0.28 6.01
N CYS A 44 -8.54 -0.31 5.59
CA CYS A 44 -8.10 -1.61 6.09
C CYS A 44 -7.53 -1.46 7.51
N THR A 45 -8.38 -1.22 8.50
CA THR A 45 -7.97 -0.83 9.86
C THR A 45 -7.15 -1.90 10.61
N SER A 46 -7.16 -3.15 10.13
CA SER A 46 -6.35 -4.24 10.69
C SER A 46 -5.03 -4.47 9.96
N LEU A 47 -4.77 -3.76 8.85
CA LEU A 47 -3.58 -3.93 8.03
C LEU A 47 -2.37 -3.42 8.79
N ARG A 48 -1.43 -4.31 9.11
CA ARG A 48 -0.21 -4.02 9.89
C ARG A 48 1.04 -3.90 9.03
N ARG A 49 1.07 -4.66 7.93
CA ARG A 49 2.26 -4.82 7.11
C ARG A 49 1.96 -4.84 5.61
N VAL A 50 2.74 -4.08 4.85
CA VAL A 50 2.70 -4.05 3.39
C VAL A 50 4.09 -4.26 2.85
N ILE A 51 4.26 -5.25 1.97
CA ILE A 51 5.50 -5.55 1.27
C ILE A 51 5.24 -5.38 -0.22
N MET A 52 5.88 -4.39 -0.83
CA MET A 52 5.64 -3.99 -2.22
C MET A 52 6.96 -3.58 -2.92
N PRO A 53 7.84 -4.55 -3.23
CA PRO A 53 9.18 -4.25 -3.72
C PRO A 53 9.16 -3.53 -5.08
N GLY A 54 8.27 -3.92 -6.01
CA GLY A 54 8.19 -3.37 -7.36
C GLY A 54 7.16 -2.25 -7.58
N VAL A 55 6.43 -1.84 -6.53
CA VAL A 55 5.42 -0.78 -6.67
C VAL A 55 6.12 0.56 -6.82
N LYS A 56 5.88 1.22 -7.97
CA LYS A 56 6.39 2.54 -8.34
C LYS A 56 5.41 3.65 -7.96
N VAL A 57 4.11 3.38 -8.01
CA VAL A 57 3.06 4.39 -7.81
C VAL A 57 2.07 3.93 -6.74
N VAL A 58 1.95 4.73 -5.68
CA VAL A 58 0.86 4.64 -4.70
C VAL A 58 -0.04 5.85 -4.90
N SER A 59 -1.23 5.63 -5.46
CA SER A 59 -2.18 6.70 -5.78
C SER A 59 -2.84 7.32 -4.56
N ASP A 60 -3.60 8.39 -4.79
CA ASP A 60 -4.32 9.14 -3.76
C ASP A 60 -5.10 8.23 -2.81
N GLY A 61 -4.90 8.45 -1.51
CA GLY A 61 -5.59 7.73 -0.44
C GLY A 61 -5.47 6.20 -0.47
N ALA A 62 -4.54 5.60 -1.22
CA ALA A 62 -4.45 4.14 -1.40
C ALA A 62 -4.47 3.35 -0.08
N PHE A 63 -3.82 3.86 0.98
CA PHE A 63 -3.80 3.29 2.33
C PHE A 63 -4.41 4.24 3.38
N CYS A 64 -5.28 5.17 2.97
CA CYS A 64 -5.92 6.12 3.89
C CYS A 64 -6.70 5.39 4.99
N GLY A 65 -6.47 5.70 6.26
CA GLY A 65 -7.18 5.10 7.40
C GLY A 65 -6.74 3.66 7.72
N CYS A 66 -5.56 3.22 7.26
CA CYS A 66 -4.94 1.99 7.73
C CYS A 66 -4.30 2.21 9.12
N GLU A 67 -5.14 2.40 10.13
CA GLU A 67 -4.74 2.83 11.49
C GLU A 67 -3.68 1.93 12.15
N ALA A 68 -3.72 0.62 11.90
CA ALA A 68 -2.79 -0.36 12.46
C ALA A 68 -1.50 -0.55 11.65
N LEU A 69 -1.32 0.18 10.53
CA LEU A 69 -0.18 -0.01 9.63
C LEU A 69 1.10 0.47 10.29
N THR A 70 2.05 -0.43 10.52
CA THR A 70 3.32 -0.15 11.20
C THR A 70 4.54 -0.35 10.30
N ASP A 71 4.45 -1.23 9.31
CA ASP A 71 5.58 -1.62 8.46
C ASP A 71 5.20 -1.54 6.98
N VAL A 72 5.91 -0.68 6.25
CA VAL A 72 5.78 -0.52 4.80
C VAL A 72 7.15 -0.72 4.18
N GLN A 73 7.30 -1.80 3.42
CA GLN A 73 8.53 -2.17 2.74
C GLN A 73 8.36 -1.93 1.23
N CYS A 74 9.11 -0.98 0.69
CA CYS A 74 9.11 -0.63 -0.73
C CYS A 74 10.53 -0.34 -1.21
N SER A 75 10.87 -0.77 -2.43
CA SER A 75 12.23 -0.62 -3.00
C SER A 75 12.25 0.23 -4.25
N GLU A 76 11.17 0.24 -5.03
CA GLU A 76 11.05 0.97 -6.29
C GLU A 76 10.04 2.14 -6.22
N LEU A 77 9.63 2.57 -5.01
CA LEU A 77 8.57 3.57 -4.86
C LEU A 77 9.02 4.97 -5.31
N GLU A 78 8.34 5.50 -6.32
CA GLU A 78 8.64 6.79 -6.96
C GLU A 78 7.60 7.86 -6.64
N ILE A 79 6.31 7.51 -6.67
CA ILE A 79 5.21 8.47 -6.55
C ILE A 79 4.29 8.09 -5.38
N ILE A 80 4.02 9.08 -4.52
CA ILE A 80 3.05 8.97 -3.42
C ILE A 80 1.98 10.03 -3.62
N GLY A 81 0.76 9.57 -3.85
CA GLY A 81 -0.41 10.41 -4.05
C GLY A 81 -0.87 11.13 -2.78
N ILE A 82 -1.74 12.11 -3.00
CA ILE A 82 -2.31 12.93 -1.94
C ILE A 82 -3.01 12.03 -0.93
N ASN A 83 -2.70 12.21 0.35
CA ASN A 83 -3.29 11.45 1.46
C ASN A 83 -3.09 9.93 1.38
N ALA A 84 -2.16 9.41 0.56
CA ALA A 84 -1.92 7.97 0.39
C ALA A 84 -1.83 7.20 1.72
N PHE A 85 -1.16 7.78 2.73
CA PHE A 85 -1.01 7.23 4.08
C PHE A 85 -1.67 8.12 5.15
N LYS A 86 -2.68 8.92 4.80
CA LYS A 86 -3.40 9.76 5.77
C LYS A 86 -4.10 8.88 6.80
N TYR A 87 -4.04 9.27 8.08
CA TYR A 87 -4.63 8.53 9.21
C TYR A 87 -4.03 7.12 9.42
N CYS A 88 -2.82 6.85 8.91
CA CYS A 88 -2.03 5.70 9.33
C CYS A 88 -1.33 6.00 10.67
N GLU A 89 -2.10 6.01 11.77
CA GLU A 89 -1.65 6.51 13.07
C GLU A 89 -0.47 5.72 13.68
N SER A 90 -0.38 4.43 13.37
CA SER A 90 0.72 3.56 13.85
C SER A 90 1.98 3.62 12.98
N LEU A 91 1.95 4.32 11.85
CA LEU A 91 3.05 4.31 10.88
C LEU A 91 4.13 5.32 11.30
N MET A 92 5.25 4.80 11.82
CA MET A 92 6.33 5.63 12.35
C MET A 92 7.27 6.16 11.26
N SER A 93 7.57 5.34 10.25
CA SER A 93 8.44 5.71 9.15
C SER A 93 8.10 4.91 7.90
N ILE A 94 8.43 5.48 6.73
CA ILE A 94 8.48 4.76 5.46
C ILE A 94 9.88 4.97 4.92
N ASN A 95 10.60 3.88 4.69
CA ASN A 95 11.91 3.93 4.04
C ASN A 95 11.68 4.05 2.54
N LEU A 96 11.79 5.26 2.02
CA LEU A 96 11.79 5.49 0.59
C LEU A 96 13.19 5.18 0.05
N PRO A 97 13.32 4.57 -1.14
CA PRO A 97 14.58 4.59 -1.87
C PRO A 97 14.97 6.05 -2.17
N SER A 98 16.07 6.29 -2.89
CA SER A 98 16.45 7.64 -3.33
C SER A 98 15.43 8.23 -4.32
N THR A 99 14.26 8.60 -3.80
CA THR A 99 13.08 9.03 -4.51
C THR A 99 13.16 10.54 -4.72
N LYS A 100 12.91 10.97 -5.96
CA LYS A 100 12.77 12.39 -6.28
C LYS A 100 11.40 12.85 -5.77
N ILE A 101 11.38 13.72 -4.76
CA ILE A 101 10.16 14.45 -4.39
C ILE A 101 9.89 15.42 -5.55
N VAL A 102 8.82 15.18 -6.30
CA VAL A 102 8.25 16.13 -7.27
C VAL A 102 7.07 16.86 -6.66
#